data_AF-A0A438B0M0-F1
#
_entry.id   AF-A0A438B0M0-F1
#
_cell.length_a   1.000
_cell.length_b   1.000
_cell.length_c   1.000
_cell.angle_alpha   90.00
_cell.angle_beta   90.00
_cell.angle_gamma   90.00
#
_symmetry.space_group_name_H-M   'P 1'
#
loop_
_entity.id
_entity.type
_entity.pdbx_description
1 polymer ?
#
loop_
_entity_poly.entity_id
_entity_poly.type
_entity_poly.pdbx_seq_one_letter_code
_entity_poly.pdbx_strand_id
1 'polypeptide(L)'
;MSSTAEAAPVTERTRSLYRGDPGMWSWVLHRITGVATFFFLFVHVLDTALVRVNPDTYDRVIETYKNPIVGLMEIALVAMVLYHALNGLRVMAIDFWSKGPKYQRVMLWAVLAIWFVVMIPGAGRIFYNMFAGH
;
A
#
# COMPACT_ATOMS: atom_id res chain seq x y z
N MET A 1 7.24 50.12 39.87
CA MET A 1 7.68 49.75 38.51
C MET A 1 7.05 48.40 38.17
N SER A 2 5.97 48.39 37.39
CA SER A 2 5.35 47.13 36.94
C SER A 2 6.13 46.60 35.76
N SER A 3 6.72 45.42 35.92
CA SER A 3 7.32 44.65 34.82
C SER A 3 6.18 43.99 34.04
N THR A 4 5.96 44.44 32.80
CA THR A 4 5.10 43.74 31.84
C THR A 4 5.94 42.62 31.23
N ALA A 5 5.66 41.37 31.61
CA ALA A 5 6.23 40.22 30.92
C ALA A 5 5.69 40.21 29.48
N GLU A 6 6.58 40.46 28.52
CA GLU A 6 6.26 40.39 27.10
C GLU A 6 5.96 38.93 26.72
N ALA A 7 4.75 38.69 26.23
CA ALA A 7 4.31 37.36 25.83
C ALA A 7 5.12 36.87 24.63
N ALA A 8 5.68 35.67 24.71
CA ALA A 8 6.47 35.08 23.63
C ALA A 8 5.62 34.93 22.34
N PRO A 9 6.19 35.18 21.15
CA PRO A 9 5.44 35.13 19.90
C PRO A 9 4.95 33.70 19.62
N VAL A 10 3.66 33.59 19.28
CA VAL A 10 3.04 32.33 18.84
C VAL A 10 3.69 31.93 17.51
N THR A 11 4.47 30.86 17.53
CA THR A 11 5.09 30.34 16.31
C THR A 11 3.99 29.71 15.46
N GLU A 12 3.54 30.40 14.41
CA GLU A 12 2.67 29.79 13.40
C GLU A 12 3.43 28.63 12.76
N ARG A 13 2.98 27.39 13.01
CA ARG A 13 3.52 26.20 12.36
C ARG A 13 3.17 26.27 10.87
N THR A 14 4.06 26.84 10.08
CA THR A 14 3.93 26.89 8.63
C THR A 14 4.06 25.45 8.10
N ARG A 15 2.95 24.85 7.70
CA ARG A 15 2.95 23.54 7.03
C ARG A 15 3.38 23.73 5.58
N SER A 16 4.64 23.44 5.27
CA SER A 16 5.15 23.37 3.90
C SER A 16 5.32 21.91 3.48
N LEU A 17 4.73 21.51 2.35
CA LEU A 17 4.92 20.19 1.75
C LEU A 17 6.23 20.21 0.93
N TYR A 18 7.21 19.40 1.34
CA TYR A 18 8.44 19.23 0.60
C TYR A 18 8.15 18.56 -0.76
N ARG A 19 8.48 19.23 -1.86
CA ARG A 19 8.26 18.76 -3.25
C ARG A 19 9.26 17.70 -3.71
N GLY A 20 9.80 16.90 -2.81
CA GLY A 20 11.01 16.07 -2.96
C GLY A 20 11.11 15.15 -4.20
N ASP A 21 12.26 14.48 -4.32
CA ASP A 21 12.53 13.52 -5.41
C ASP A 21 11.46 12.40 -5.46
N PRO A 22 11.08 11.88 -6.64
CA PRO A 22 10.17 10.75 -6.77
C PRO A 22 10.52 9.54 -5.89
N GLY A 23 11.81 9.35 -5.56
CA GLY A 23 12.27 8.35 -4.60
C GLY A 23 11.70 8.54 -3.18
N MET A 24 11.49 9.78 -2.73
CA MET A 24 10.89 10.06 -1.42
C MET A 24 9.44 9.62 -1.37
N TRP A 25 8.65 9.93 -2.39
CA TRP A 25 7.26 9.46 -2.49
C TRP A 25 7.19 7.94 -2.58
N SER A 26 8.10 7.33 -3.35
CA SER A 26 8.21 5.88 -3.45
C SER A 26 8.49 5.23 -2.08
N TRP A 27 9.34 5.84 -1.25
CA TRP A 27 9.60 5.42 0.13
C TRP A 27 8.37 5.54 1.03
N VAL A 28 7.64 6.66 0.96
CA VAL A 28 6.39 6.84 1.74
C VAL A 28 5.39 5.74 1.39
N LEU A 29 5.14 5.54 0.09
CA LEU A 29 4.22 4.51 -0.39
C LEU A 29 4.65 3.10 0.04
N HIS A 30 5.95 2.79 0.02
CA HIS A 30 6.44 1.48 0.42
C HIS A 30 6.13 1.18 1.89
N ARG A 31 6.27 2.18 2.77
CA ARG A 31 5.91 2.05 4.19
C ARG A 31 4.41 1.87 4.39
N ILE A 32 3.60 2.73 3.75
CA ILE A 32 2.14 2.66 3.87
C ILE A 32 1.63 1.30 3.40
N THR A 33 2.07 0.85 2.21
CA THR A 33 1.67 -0.46 1.66
C THR A 33 2.16 -1.62 2.52
N GLY A 34 3.35 -1.53 3.12
CA GLY A 34 3.87 -2.55 4.02
C GLY A 34 3.06 -2.68 5.31
N VAL A 35 2.74 -1.55 5.95
CA VAL A 35 1.89 -1.52 7.16
C VAL A 35 0.48 -2.01 6.85
N ALA A 36 -0.11 -1.57 5.74
CA ALA A 36 -1.43 -2.04 5.30
C ALA A 36 -1.43 -3.56 5.04
N THR A 37 -0.40 -4.08 4.36
CA THR A 37 -0.24 -5.51 4.10
C THR A 37 -0.07 -6.31 5.40
N PHE A 38 0.68 -5.79 6.38
CA PHE A 38 0.84 -6.42 7.69
C PHE A 38 -0.50 -6.60 8.41
N PHE A 39 -1.31 -5.53 8.50
CA PHE A 39 -2.63 -5.62 9.15
C PHE A 39 -3.62 -6.48 8.37
N PHE A 40 -3.57 -6.44 7.03
CA PHE A 40 -4.32 -7.37 6.19
C PHE A 40 -3.96 -8.82 6.54
N LEU A 41 -2.66 -9.15 6.58
CA LEU A 41 -2.21 -10.50 6.90
C LEU A 41 -2.61 -10.94 8.31
N PHE A 42 -2.59 -10.03 9.29
CA PHE A 42 -3.04 -10.32 10.65
C PHE A 42 -4.51 -10.79 10.67
N VAL A 43 -5.42 -10.01 10.07
CA VAL A 43 -6.85 -10.35 10.00
C VAL A 43 -7.05 -11.60 9.12
N HIS A 44 -6.41 -11.65 7.96
CA HIS A 44 -6.52 -12.74 7.01
C HIS A 44 -6.13 -14.12 7.60
N VAL A 45 -5.07 -14.18 8.40
CA VAL A 45 -4.65 -15.43 9.06
C VAL A 45 -5.68 -15.87 10.11
N LEU A 46 -6.28 -14.94 10.85
CA LEU A 46 -7.32 -15.27 11.83
C LEU A 46 -8.58 -15.81 11.15
N ASP A 47 -9.03 -15.15 10.09
CA ASP A 47 -10.25 -15.55 9.37
C ASP A 47 -10.07 -16.89 8.64
N THR A 48 -8.90 -17.10 8.02
CA THR A 48 -8.58 -18.39 7.38
C THR A 48 -8.41 -19.52 8.40
N ALA A 49 -7.97 -19.25 9.64
CA ALA A 49 -7.86 -20.26 10.69
C ALA A 49 -9.23 -20.83 11.10
N LEU A 50 -10.35 -20.11 10.87
CA LEU A 50 -11.70 -20.60 11.15
C LEU A 50 -12.03 -21.90 10.39
N VAL A 51 -11.39 -22.14 9.23
CA VAL A 51 -11.55 -23.38 8.46
C VAL A 51 -11.21 -24.63 9.28
N ARG A 52 -10.34 -24.50 10.30
CA ARG A 52 -9.93 -25.59 11.19
C ARG A 52 -10.81 -25.75 12.42
N VAL A 53 -11.68 -24.78 12.71
CA VAL A 53 -12.52 -24.76 13.91
C VAL A 53 -13.95 -25.19 13.58
N ASN A 54 -14.58 -24.52 12.63
CA ASN A 54 -15.94 -24.81 12.20
C ASN A 54 -16.14 -24.37 10.74
N PRO A 55 -16.31 -25.31 9.79
CA PRO A 55 -16.52 -24.98 8.38
C PRO A 55 -17.74 -24.09 8.12
N ASP A 56 -18.86 -24.28 8.82
CA ASP A 56 -20.06 -23.46 8.63
C ASP A 56 -19.83 -22.00 9.04
N THR A 57 -19.04 -21.76 10.09
CA THR A 57 -18.63 -20.42 10.50
C THR A 57 -17.75 -19.77 9.44
N TYR A 58 -16.78 -20.52 8.88
CA TYR A 58 -15.92 -20.04 7.81
C TYR A 58 -16.75 -19.63 6.58
N ASP A 59 -17.68 -20.48 6.13
CA ASP A 59 -18.54 -20.21 4.98
C ASP A 59 -19.38 -18.95 5.19
N ARG A 60 -19.96 -18.76 6.39
CA ARG A 60 -20.71 -17.55 6.74
C ARG A 60 -19.84 -16.29 6.69
N VAL A 61 -18.62 -16.34 7.20
CA VAL A 61 -17.69 -15.20 7.18
C VAL A 61 -17.28 -14.87 5.75
N ILE A 62 -16.89 -15.86 4.94
CA ILE A 62 -16.52 -15.65 3.54
C ILE A 62 -17.69 -15.11 2.71
N GLU A 63 -18.92 -15.52 2.99
CA GLU A 63 -20.09 -14.98 2.32
C GLU A 63 -20.23 -13.46 2.53
N THR A 64 -19.85 -12.94 3.71
CA THR A 64 -19.86 -11.48 3.95
C THR A 64 -18.85 -10.72 3.08
N TYR A 65 -17.81 -11.38 2.59
CA TYR A 65 -16.80 -10.77 1.71
C TYR A 65 -17.24 -10.72 0.25
N LYS A 66 -18.28 -11.44 -0.15
CA LYS A 66 -18.77 -11.48 -1.54
C LYS A 66 -19.68 -10.30 -1.85
N ASN A 67 -19.13 -9.09 -1.81
CA ASN A 67 -19.86 -7.88 -2.18
C ASN A 67 -18.96 -6.87 -2.92
N PRO A 68 -19.55 -5.91 -3.67
CA PRO A 68 -18.76 -4.98 -4.48
C PRO A 68 -17.80 -4.09 -3.69
N ILE A 69 -18.10 -3.75 -2.43
CA ILE A 69 -17.21 -2.94 -1.60
C ILE A 69 -15.93 -3.73 -1.32
N VAL A 70 -16.06 -4.99 -0.92
CA VAL A 70 -14.91 -5.85 -0.67
C VAL A 70 -14.16 -6.17 -1.96
N GLY A 71 -14.84 -6.35 -3.10
CA GLY A 71 -14.15 -6.47 -4.39
C GLY A 71 -13.31 -5.23 -4.76
N LEU A 72 -13.76 -4.01 -4.44
CA LEU A 72 -12.92 -2.82 -4.57
C LEU A 72 -11.73 -2.84 -3.60
N MET A 73 -11.93 -3.33 -2.37
CA MET A 73 -10.85 -3.53 -1.41
C MET A 73 -9.84 -4.58 -1.87
N GLU A 74 -10.27 -5.64 -2.56
CA GLU A 74 -9.39 -6.65 -3.17
C GLU A 74 -8.52 -6.01 -4.26
N ILE A 75 -9.10 -5.17 -5.14
CA ILE A 75 -8.31 -4.41 -6.14
C ILE A 75 -7.28 -3.53 -5.44
N ALA A 76 -7.69 -2.79 -4.39
CA ALA A 76 -6.76 -1.95 -3.63
C ALA A 76 -5.65 -2.77 -2.96
N LEU A 77 -5.98 -3.93 -2.38
CA LEU A 77 -5.03 -4.83 -1.75
C LEU A 77 -4.01 -5.37 -2.76
N VAL A 78 -4.46 -5.85 -3.92
CA VAL A 78 -3.59 -6.34 -5.00
C VAL A 78 -2.65 -5.22 -5.45
N ALA A 79 -3.16 -4.01 -5.64
CA ALA A 79 -2.36 -2.82 -5.96
C ALA A 79 -1.26 -2.57 -4.92
N MET A 80 -1.60 -2.60 -3.63
CA MET A 80 -0.66 -2.36 -2.53
C MET A 80 0.42 -3.44 -2.45
N VAL A 81 0.03 -4.72 -2.46
CA VAL A 81 0.97 -5.86 -2.37
C VAL A 81 1.91 -5.89 -3.57
N LEU A 82 1.37 -5.70 -4.78
CA LEU A 82 2.18 -5.69 -6.00
C LEU A 82 3.20 -4.55 -6.00
N TYR A 83 2.78 -3.33 -5.63
CA TYR A 83 3.70 -2.20 -5.50
C TYR A 83 4.75 -2.47 -4.42
N HIS A 84 4.34 -2.98 -3.25
CA HIS A 84 5.23 -3.26 -2.13
C HIS A 84 6.34 -4.25 -2.52
N ALA A 85 5.96 -5.35 -3.17
CA ALA A 85 6.88 -6.38 -3.64
C ALA A 85 7.85 -5.82 -4.70
N LEU A 86 7.35 -5.17 -5.76
CA LEU A 86 8.19 -4.63 -6.83
C LEU A 86 9.14 -3.54 -6.32
N ASN A 87 8.65 -2.63 -5.47
CA ASN A 87 9.51 -1.59 -4.92
C ASN A 87 10.51 -2.15 -3.89
N GLY A 88 10.15 -3.19 -3.15
CA GLY A 88 11.09 -3.93 -2.29
C GLY A 88 12.23 -4.56 -3.09
N LEU A 89 11.93 -5.18 -4.23
CA LEU A 89 12.94 -5.68 -5.17
C LEU A 89 13.85 -4.55 -5.68
N ARG A 90 13.29 -3.37 -6.01
CA ARG A 90 14.08 -2.19 -6.38
C ARG A 90 15.02 -1.77 -5.25
N VAL A 91 14.54 -1.70 -4.00
CA VAL A 91 15.37 -1.31 -2.84
C VAL A 91 16.50 -2.32 -2.65
N MET A 92 16.21 -3.62 -2.66
CA MET A 92 17.24 -4.67 -2.58
C MET A 92 18.26 -4.55 -3.73
N ALA A 93 17.81 -4.29 -4.96
CA ALA A 93 18.71 -4.08 -6.09
C ALA A 93 19.58 -2.82 -5.91
N ILE A 94 19.06 -1.75 -5.29
CA ILE A 94 19.84 -0.55 -4.99
C ILE A 94 20.92 -0.86 -3.95
N ASP A 95 20.58 -1.62 -2.91
CA ASP A 95 21.47 -1.91 -1.78
C ASP A 95 22.56 -2.94 -2.12
N PHE A 96 22.22 -3.97 -2.90
CA PHE A 96 23.13 -5.08 -3.21
C PHE A 96 23.90 -4.93 -4.52
N TRP A 97 23.53 -3.99 -5.40
CA TRP A 97 24.24 -3.77 -6.66
C TRP A 97 25.09 -2.51 -6.62
N SER A 98 26.38 -2.62 -6.97
CA SER A 98 27.33 -1.49 -6.97
C SER A 98 26.91 -0.30 -7.85
N LYS A 99 26.09 -0.51 -8.88
CA LYS A 99 25.53 0.56 -9.73
C LYS A 99 24.08 0.93 -9.39
N GLY A 100 23.51 0.33 -8.35
CA GLY A 100 22.12 0.51 -7.94
C GLY A 100 21.71 1.99 -7.79
N PRO A 101 22.41 2.80 -6.99
CA PRO A 101 22.09 4.22 -6.79
C PRO A 101 22.12 5.04 -8.09
N LYS A 102 22.98 4.68 -9.06
CA LYS A 102 23.06 5.34 -10.37
C LYS A 102 21.78 5.13 -11.18
N TYR A 103 21.15 3.97 -11.08
CA TYR A 103 19.98 3.58 -11.88
C TYR A 103 18.66 3.70 -11.12
N GLN A 104 18.64 4.23 -9.89
CA GLN A 104 17.45 4.25 -9.02
C GLN A 104 16.19 4.85 -9.67
N ARG A 105 16.33 5.87 -10.53
CA ARG A 105 15.21 6.52 -11.24
C ARG A 105 14.69 5.66 -12.37
N VAL A 106 15.58 5.03 -13.14
CA VAL A 106 15.21 4.09 -14.21
C VAL A 106 14.50 2.88 -13.60
N MET A 107 15.01 2.34 -12.50
CA MET A 107 14.36 1.26 -11.75
C MET A 107 12.97 1.65 -11.26
N LEU A 108 12.78 2.88 -10.76
CA LEU A 108 11.47 3.35 -10.31
C LEU A 108 10.46 3.35 -11.47
N TRP A 109 10.83 3.89 -12.62
CA TRP A 109 9.96 3.89 -13.80
C TRP A 109 9.68 2.48 -14.32
N ALA A 110 10.68 1.60 -14.30
CA ALA A 110 10.49 0.19 -14.66
C ALA A 110 9.50 -0.50 -13.71
N VAL A 111 9.63 -0.29 -12.40
CA VAL A 111 8.68 -0.81 -11.39
C VAL A 111 7.27 -0.30 -11.68
N LEU A 112 7.09 0.99 -11.93
CA LEU A 112 5.76 1.55 -12.24
C LEU A 112 5.20 1.00 -13.54
N ALA A 113 6.02 0.87 -14.59
CA ALA A 113 5.58 0.28 -15.86
C ALA A 113 5.11 -1.16 -15.69
N ILE A 114 5.91 -2.01 -15.01
CA ILE A 114 5.55 -3.40 -14.72
C ILE A 114 4.27 -3.43 -13.86
N TRP A 115 4.19 -2.57 -12.85
CA TRP A 115 3.02 -2.47 -11.98
C TRP A 115 1.76 -2.18 -12.80
N PHE A 116 1.75 -1.19 -13.70
CA PHE A 116 0.58 -0.90 -14.53
C PHE A 116 0.26 -2.03 -15.51
N VAL A 117 1.26 -2.63 -16.15
CA VAL A 117 1.10 -3.74 -17.10
C VAL A 117 0.43 -4.95 -16.45
N VAL A 118 0.76 -5.24 -15.18
CA VAL A 118 0.16 -6.35 -14.43
C VAL A 118 -1.17 -5.93 -13.78
N MET A 119 -1.23 -4.71 -13.23
CA MET A 119 -2.39 -4.23 -12.47
C MET A 119 -3.62 -4.01 -13.35
N ILE A 120 -3.47 -3.43 -14.55
CA ILE A 120 -4.61 -3.15 -15.44
C ILE A 120 -5.40 -4.42 -15.80
N PRO A 121 -4.79 -5.49 -16.34
CA PRO A 121 -5.53 -6.71 -16.64
C PRO A 121 -6.05 -7.40 -15.38
N GLY A 122 -5.28 -7.39 -14.28
CA GLY A 122 -5.72 -7.96 -13.01
C GLY A 122 -6.95 -7.25 -12.42
N ALA A 123 -6.91 -5.92 -12.36
CA ALA A 123 -8.03 -5.07 -11.96
C ALA A 123 -9.25 -5.29 -12.85
N GLY A 124 -9.06 -5.33 -14.18
CA GLY A 124 -10.13 -5.59 -15.14
C GLY A 124 -10.77 -6.95 -14.92
N ARG A 125 -9.97 -7.98 -14.62
CA ARG A 125 -10.46 -9.34 -14.32
C ARG A 125 -11.28 -9.37 -13.02
N ILE A 126 -10.80 -8.73 -11.96
CA ILE A 126 -11.51 -8.65 -10.66
C ILE A 126 -12.81 -7.87 -10.86
N PHE A 127 -12.75 -6.71 -11.49
CA PHE A 127 -13.92 -5.87 -11.78
C PHE A 127 -14.97 -6.62 -12.60
N TYR A 128 -14.57 -7.36 -13.64
CA TYR A 128 -15.48 -8.19 -14.42
C TYR A 128 -16.17 -9.26 -13.54
N ASN A 129 -15.42 -9.94 -12.66
CA ASN A 129 -16.00 -10.93 -11.75
C ASN A 129 -17.00 -10.34 -10.78
N MET A 130 -16.80 -9.08 -10.34
CA MET A 130 -17.70 -8.43 -9.39
C MET A 130 -19.10 -8.16 -9.96
N PHE A 131 -19.22 -7.90 -11.27
CA PHE A 131 -20.47 -7.41 -11.88
C PHE A 131 -21.03 -8.27 -13.03
N ALA A 132 -20.19 -9.08 -13.67
CA ALA A 132 -20.57 -9.87 -14.84
C ALA A 132 -20.26 -11.36 -14.69
N GLY A 133 -19.52 -11.75 -13.65
CA GLY A 133 -19.29 -13.15 -13.28
C GLY A 133 -20.42 -13.68 -12.41
N HIS A 134 -21.57 -13.95 -13.02
CA HIS A 134 -22.67 -14.72 -12.43
C HIS A 134 -22.83 -16.03 -13.17
#